data_AF-A0A7S3FY02-F1
#
_entry.id   AF-A0A7S3FY02-F1
#
_cell.length_a   1.000
_cell.length_b   1.000
_cell.length_c   1.000
_cell.angle_alpha   90.00
_cell.angle_beta   90.00
_cell.angle_gamma   90.00
#
_symmetry.space_group_name_H-M   'P 1'
#
loop_
_entity.id
_entity.type
_entity.pdbx_description
1 polymer ?
#
loop_
_entity_poly.entity_id
_entity_poly.type
_entity_poly.pdbx_seq_one_letter_code
_entity_poly.pdbx_strand_id
1 'polypeptide(L)'
;MAAMLKPQLQKNIYPESVMILKASGQFLKKRLKDLVQNKKPEEVQKWVDGKFEKKLEKFEEFNSYDQFKKNYTDPNVKDLGNFPMCKFFQENSTEVFEIEADGNKYEMFESMRIYVERFGRPYNYLASVNFLNQEREEYLVKEEQERKEQDKNQDTSNEAEIVKVKQQLQKLADERLQFVKAHMESLEGCDDLNMRQFLMKYIIPLLTEGMIEVWKVGPLDPVDYLADYIFKKSNWA
;
A
#
# COMPACT_ATOMS: atom_id res chain seq x y z
N MET A 1 11.08 -53.20 35.41
CA MET A 1 10.46 -52.43 34.30
C MET A 1 10.52 -50.91 34.46
N ALA A 2 10.58 -50.32 35.66
CA ALA A 2 10.63 -48.87 35.84
C ALA A 2 11.97 -48.17 35.49
N ALA A 3 13.07 -48.92 35.34
CA ALA A 3 14.37 -48.35 34.99
C ALA A 3 14.52 -47.95 33.50
N MET A 4 13.63 -48.46 32.62
CA MET A 4 13.67 -48.20 31.17
C MET A 4 13.02 -46.87 30.75
N LEU A 5 12.43 -46.11 31.69
CA LEU A 5 11.75 -44.83 31.42
C LEU A 5 12.43 -43.64 32.11
N LYS A 6 13.68 -43.79 32.57
CA LYS A 6 14.42 -42.60 33.03
C LYS A 6 14.76 -41.75 31.80
N PRO A 7 14.32 -40.47 31.76
CA PRO A 7 14.67 -39.59 30.65
C PRO A 7 16.19 -39.48 30.57
N GLN A 8 16.75 -39.79 29.41
CA GLN A 8 18.17 -39.65 29.16
C GLN A 8 18.48 -38.22 28.74
N LEU A 9 19.58 -37.68 29.25
CA LEU A 9 20.05 -36.35 28.86
C LEU A 9 20.44 -36.36 27.37
N GLN A 10 19.69 -35.60 26.58
CA GLN A 10 19.99 -35.43 25.17
C GLN A 10 21.14 -34.43 24.99
N LYS A 11 22.33 -34.94 24.65
CA LYS A 11 23.54 -34.13 24.50
C LYS A 11 23.42 -33.06 23.40
N ASN A 12 22.64 -33.32 22.34
CA ASN A 12 22.54 -32.42 21.17
C ASN A 12 21.78 -31.12 21.46
N ILE A 13 20.89 -31.11 22.45
CA ILE A 13 20.09 -29.93 22.84
C ILE A 13 20.57 -29.35 24.16
N TYR A 14 21.66 -29.89 24.71
CA TYR A 14 22.15 -29.52 26.03
C TYR A 14 22.89 -28.18 25.94
N PRO A 15 22.54 -27.17 26.77
CA PRO A 15 23.15 -25.86 26.67
C PRO A 15 24.60 -25.87 27.19
N GLU A 16 25.47 -25.16 26.47
CA GLU A 16 26.87 -24.96 26.87
C GLU A 16 27.02 -23.93 28.00
N SER A 17 26.07 -23.00 28.13
CA SER A 17 26.09 -21.95 29.14
C SER A 17 24.66 -21.57 29.55
N VAL A 18 24.44 -21.37 30.84
CA VAL A 18 23.12 -21.03 31.39
C VAL A 18 23.22 -19.73 32.18
N MET A 19 22.28 -18.81 31.93
CA MET A 19 22.11 -17.59 32.73
C MET A 19 20.84 -17.70 33.55
N ILE A 20 20.93 -17.38 34.84
CA ILE A 20 19.80 -17.40 35.78
C ILE A 20 19.58 -15.98 36.30
N LEU A 21 18.38 -15.47 36.02
CA LEU A 21 17.96 -14.15 36.47
C LEU A 21 17.16 -14.27 37.75
N LYS A 22 17.76 -13.83 38.86
CA LYS A 22 17.11 -13.77 40.16
C LYS A 22 16.39 -12.44 40.31
N ALA A 23 15.15 -12.49 40.78
CA ALA A 23 14.35 -11.31 41.00
C ALA A 23 13.56 -11.47 42.30
N SER A 24 13.31 -10.38 43.01
CA SER A 24 12.40 -10.42 44.16
C SER A 24 10.96 -10.66 43.71
N GLY A 25 10.18 -11.36 44.56
CA GLY A 25 8.76 -11.57 44.30
C GLY A 25 7.98 -10.26 44.15
N GLN A 26 8.41 -9.18 44.82
CA GLN A 26 7.82 -7.85 44.67
C GLN A 26 8.08 -7.26 43.28
N PHE A 27 9.31 -7.37 42.78
CA PHE A 27 9.66 -6.93 41.42
C PHE A 27 8.85 -7.68 40.37
N LEU A 28 8.73 -9.01 40.50
CA LEU A 28 7.95 -9.82 39.57
C LEU A 28 6.44 -9.46 39.59
N LYS A 29 5.87 -9.19 40.78
CA LYS A 29 4.48 -8.71 40.92
C LYS A 29 4.28 -7.36 40.24
N LYS A 30 5.24 -6.44 40.33
CA LYS A 30 5.19 -5.15 39.63
C LYS A 30 5.23 -5.34 38.11
N ARG A 31 6.17 -6.15 37.62
CA ARG A 31 6.26 -6.51 36.19
C ARG A 31 4.98 -7.15 35.66
N LEU A 32 4.32 -7.98 36.46
CA LEU A 32 3.04 -8.57 36.06
C LEU A 32 1.94 -7.52 35.87
N LYS A 33 1.87 -6.51 36.75
CA LYS A 33 0.92 -5.39 36.58
C LYS A 33 1.17 -4.63 35.28
N ASP A 34 2.44 -4.32 34.99
CA ASP A 34 2.83 -3.65 33.75
C ASP A 34 2.51 -4.51 32.52
N LEU A 35 2.66 -5.83 32.61
CA LEU A 35 2.33 -6.77 31.53
C LEU A 35 0.83 -6.79 31.24
N VAL A 36 -0.01 -6.82 32.27
CA VAL A 36 -1.48 -6.82 32.16
C VAL A 36 -1.98 -5.54 31.48
N GLN A 37 -1.33 -4.41 31.72
CA GLN A 37 -1.72 -3.12 31.13
C GLN A 37 -1.36 -2.99 29.66
N ASN A 38 -0.22 -3.57 29.24
CA ASN A 38 0.35 -3.32 27.91
C ASN A 38 0.06 -4.42 26.87
N LYS A 39 -0.44 -5.58 27.29
CA LYS A 39 -0.64 -6.73 26.39
C LYS A 39 -2.10 -7.16 26.27
N LYS A 40 -2.39 -7.89 25.19
CA LYS A 40 -3.72 -8.46 24.94
C LYS A 40 -4.11 -9.45 26.05
N PRO A 41 -5.40 -9.53 26.42
CA PRO A 41 -5.86 -10.40 27.51
C PRO A 41 -5.51 -11.88 27.34
N GLU A 42 -5.53 -12.37 26.10
CA GLU A 42 -5.21 -13.77 25.74
C GLU A 42 -3.78 -14.18 26.14
N GLU A 43 -2.81 -13.27 26.01
CA GLU A 43 -1.40 -13.55 26.36
C GLU A 43 -1.18 -13.61 27.88
N VAL A 44 -2.06 -12.97 28.65
CA VAL A 44 -1.87 -12.69 30.08
C VAL A 44 -2.70 -13.62 30.97
N GLN A 45 -3.76 -14.24 30.42
CA GLN A 45 -4.67 -15.15 31.15
C GLN A 45 -3.98 -16.29 31.93
N LYS A 46 -2.79 -16.71 31.49
CA LYS A 46 -1.98 -17.75 32.17
C LYS A 46 -1.30 -17.31 33.47
N TRP A 47 -1.29 -16.01 33.75
CA TRP A 47 -0.64 -15.40 34.91
C TRP A 47 -1.63 -14.73 35.88
N VAL A 48 -2.85 -14.45 35.44
CA VAL A 48 -3.90 -13.79 36.26
C VAL A 48 -4.62 -14.82 37.15
N ASP A 49 -5.53 -14.36 38.02
CA ASP A 49 -6.38 -15.19 38.92
C ASP A 49 -5.61 -15.97 39.99
N GLY A 50 -4.56 -15.36 40.57
CA GLY A 50 -3.74 -16.03 41.59
C GLY A 50 -2.86 -17.16 41.06
N LYS A 51 -2.86 -17.40 39.73
CA LYS A 51 -2.04 -18.45 39.10
C LYS A 51 -0.56 -18.11 39.13
N PHE A 52 -0.21 -16.83 39.10
CA PHE A 52 1.18 -16.38 39.20
C PHE A 52 1.76 -16.70 40.58
N GLU A 53 1.06 -16.35 41.66
CA GLU A 53 1.48 -16.62 43.04
C GLU A 53 1.69 -18.12 43.28
N LYS A 54 0.72 -18.94 42.89
CA LYS A 54 0.82 -20.41 42.99
C LYS A 54 2.00 -20.99 42.21
N LYS A 55 2.37 -20.39 41.07
CA LYS A 55 3.52 -20.82 40.27
C LYS A 55 4.83 -20.36 40.90
N LEU A 56 4.86 -19.16 41.47
CA LEU A 56 6.03 -18.61 42.14
C LEU A 56 6.35 -19.42 43.40
N GLU A 57 5.35 -19.72 44.23
CA GLU A 57 5.51 -20.57 45.43
C GLU A 57 6.06 -21.95 45.06
N LYS A 58 5.47 -22.62 44.06
CA LYS A 58 5.99 -23.90 43.56
C LYS A 58 7.44 -23.78 43.07
N PHE A 59 7.78 -22.71 42.36
CA PHE A 59 9.13 -22.49 41.88
C PHE A 59 10.13 -22.31 43.03
N GLU A 60 9.76 -21.54 44.06
CA GLU A 60 10.56 -21.31 45.26
C GLU A 60 10.75 -22.60 46.07
N GLU A 61 9.70 -23.42 46.21
CA GLU A 61 9.79 -24.75 46.84
C GLU A 61 10.77 -25.66 46.09
N PHE A 62 10.65 -25.76 44.76
CA PHE A 62 11.53 -26.62 43.96
C PHE A 62 12.99 -26.13 43.86
N ASN A 63 13.24 -24.84 44.05
CA ASN A 63 14.58 -24.26 43.93
C ASN A 63 15.16 -23.79 45.27
N SER A 64 14.51 -24.09 46.40
CA SER A 64 15.01 -23.73 47.72
C SER A 64 16.27 -24.53 48.06
N TYR A 65 17.41 -23.83 48.10
CA TYR A 65 18.69 -24.44 48.44
C TYR A 65 18.70 -25.00 49.87
N ASP A 66 18.02 -24.34 50.81
CA ASP A 66 17.95 -24.77 52.21
C ASP A 66 17.17 -26.07 52.38
N GLN A 67 16.07 -26.22 51.65
CA GLN A 67 15.29 -27.46 51.64
C GLN A 67 16.10 -28.60 51.00
N PHE A 68 16.77 -28.32 49.88
CA PHE A 68 17.66 -29.28 49.25
C PHE A 68 18.80 -29.74 50.18
N LYS A 69 19.50 -28.81 50.84
CA LYS A 69 20.60 -29.14 51.76
C LYS A 69 20.13 -29.99 52.93
N LYS A 70 18.95 -29.70 53.49
CA LYS A 70 18.34 -30.51 54.57
C LYS A 70 18.05 -31.93 54.09
N ASN A 71 17.41 -32.07 52.94
CA ASN A 71 17.06 -33.37 52.36
C ASN A 71 18.30 -34.20 51.97
N TYR A 72 19.36 -33.53 51.51
CA TYR A 72 20.62 -34.19 51.16
C TYR A 72 21.41 -34.70 52.38
N THR A 73 21.23 -34.05 53.54
CA THR A 73 21.96 -34.39 54.77
C THR A 73 21.24 -35.45 55.61
N ASP A 74 19.92 -35.64 55.41
CA ASP A 74 19.12 -36.59 56.17
C ASP A 74 19.22 -38.03 55.60
N PRO A 75 19.78 -39.00 56.33
CA PRO A 75 19.92 -40.39 55.87
C PRO A 75 18.58 -41.12 55.65
N ASN A 76 17.47 -40.60 56.19
CA ASN A 76 16.15 -41.24 56.09
C ASN A 76 15.39 -40.86 54.81
N VAL A 77 15.84 -39.83 54.09
CA VAL A 77 15.20 -39.34 52.87
C VAL A 77 15.77 -40.09 51.66
N LYS A 78 15.05 -41.13 51.20
CA LYS A 78 15.46 -41.96 50.04
C LYS A 78 15.28 -41.28 48.69
N ASP A 79 14.34 -40.34 48.59
CA ASP A 79 14.14 -39.48 47.44
C ASP A 79 14.60 -38.06 47.81
N LEU A 80 15.77 -37.65 47.30
CA LEU A 80 16.43 -36.36 47.57
C LEU A 80 15.60 -35.11 47.23
N GLY A 81 14.36 -35.27 46.76
CA GLY A 81 13.54 -34.21 46.19
C GLY A 81 14.03 -33.80 44.79
N ASN A 82 13.36 -32.82 44.20
CA ASN A 82 13.80 -32.25 42.93
C ASN A 82 15.09 -31.44 43.17
N PHE A 83 16.09 -31.67 42.32
CA PHE A 83 17.33 -30.89 42.34
C PHE A 83 17.03 -29.42 42.00
N PRO A 84 17.59 -28.45 42.76
CA PRO A 84 17.58 -27.06 42.34
C PRO A 84 18.17 -26.94 40.94
N MET A 85 17.54 -26.15 40.08
CA MET A 85 17.91 -26.07 38.67
C MET A 85 19.39 -25.72 38.46
N CYS A 86 19.96 -24.83 39.29
CA CYS A 86 21.38 -24.46 39.21
C CYS A 86 22.29 -25.68 39.41
N LYS A 87 21.95 -26.57 40.35
CA LYS A 87 22.77 -27.73 40.71
C LYS A 87 22.78 -28.76 39.60
N PHE A 88 21.63 -28.97 38.94
CA PHE A 88 21.51 -29.85 37.78
C PHE A 88 22.48 -29.45 36.66
N PHE A 89 22.62 -28.16 36.35
CA PHE A 89 23.57 -27.71 35.31
C PHE A 89 25.03 -27.82 35.78
N GLN A 90 25.31 -27.49 37.04
CA GLN A 90 26.66 -27.61 37.62
C GLN A 90 27.17 -29.06 37.63
N GLU A 91 26.34 -30.05 37.98
CA GLU A 91 26.72 -31.46 37.99
C GLU A 91 27.05 -32.01 36.61
N ASN A 92 26.41 -31.45 35.58
CA ASN A 92 26.63 -31.79 34.19
C ASN A 92 27.75 -30.94 33.53
N SER A 93 28.57 -30.25 34.34
CA SER A 93 29.71 -29.42 33.89
C SER A 93 29.32 -28.23 33.01
N THR A 94 28.09 -27.73 33.12
CA THR A 94 27.66 -26.48 32.47
C THR A 94 27.88 -25.30 33.40
N GLU A 95 28.40 -24.22 32.85
CA GLU A 95 28.57 -22.98 33.59
C GLU A 95 27.24 -22.26 33.81
N VAL A 96 27.02 -21.83 35.05
CA VAL A 96 25.82 -21.13 35.48
C VAL A 96 26.21 -19.74 35.94
N PHE A 97 25.70 -18.73 35.25
CA PHE A 97 25.89 -17.32 35.60
C PHE A 97 24.61 -16.77 36.23
N GLU A 98 24.70 -16.36 37.50
CA GLU A 98 23.58 -15.83 38.26
C GLU A 98 23.66 -14.30 38.30
N ILE A 99 22.57 -13.62 37.92
CA ILE A 99 22.47 -12.16 37.90
C ILE A 99 21.19 -11.72 38.59
N GLU A 100 21.25 -10.63 39.35
CA GLU A 100 20.08 -9.98 39.92
C GLU A 100 19.38 -9.08 38.88
N ALA A 101 18.12 -9.34 38.60
CA ALA A 101 17.28 -8.59 37.67
C ALA A 101 16.68 -7.31 38.30
N ASP A 102 16.78 -7.16 39.61
CA ASP A 102 16.25 -6.01 40.37
C ASP A 102 17.22 -4.80 40.34
N GLY A 103 18.46 -5.01 39.92
CA GLY A 103 19.53 -4.01 39.92
C GLY A 103 19.50 -3.03 38.74
N ASN A 104 20.62 -2.34 38.53
CA ASN A 104 20.79 -1.41 37.42
C ASN A 104 20.74 -2.16 36.08
N LYS A 105 19.80 -1.80 35.20
CA LYS A 105 19.62 -2.45 33.90
C LYS A 105 20.88 -2.39 33.06
N TYR A 106 21.62 -1.29 33.09
CA TYR A 106 22.83 -1.13 32.28
C TYR A 106 23.92 -2.11 32.71
N GLU A 107 24.17 -2.22 34.01
CA GLU A 107 25.14 -3.17 34.57
C GLU A 107 24.72 -4.63 34.30
N MET A 108 23.43 -4.93 34.43
CA MET A 108 22.88 -6.24 34.10
C MET A 108 23.13 -6.59 32.62
N PHE A 109 22.80 -5.68 31.70
CA PHE A 109 23.00 -5.93 30.26
C PHE A 109 24.48 -6.03 29.89
N GLU A 110 25.35 -5.21 30.47
CA GLU A 110 26.78 -5.30 30.21
C GLU A 110 27.37 -6.61 30.75
N SER A 111 26.94 -7.05 31.93
CA SER A 111 27.34 -8.34 32.51
C SER A 111 26.89 -9.52 31.64
N MET A 112 25.63 -9.51 31.17
CA MET A 112 25.12 -10.51 30.22
C MET A 112 25.92 -10.50 28.92
N ARG A 113 26.23 -9.32 28.41
CA ARG A 113 26.98 -9.15 27.16
C ARG A 113 28.38 -9.74 27.28
N ILE A 114 29.11 -9.41 28.35
CA ILE A 114 30.44 -9.98 28.62
C ILE A 114 30.37 -11.50 28.70
N TYR A 115 29.35 -12.05 29.38
CA TYR A 115 29.19 -13.50 29.51
C TYR A 115 28.92 -14.19 28.18
N VAL A 116 28.05 -13.62 27.34
CA VAL A 116 27.72 -14.16 26.01
C VAL A 116 28.89 -13.99 25.03
N GLU A 117 29.55 -12.83 25.04
CA GLU A 117 30.65 -12.52 24.11
C GLU A 117 31.95 -13.26 24.44
N ARG A 118 32.04 -13.98 25.56
CA ARG A 118 33.22 -14.77 25.94
C ARG A 118 33.60 -15.82 24.89
N PHE A 119 32.59 -16.43 24.23
CA PHE A 119 32.81 -17.41 23.17
C PHE A 119 32.90 -16.79 21.77
N GLY A 120 33.03 -15.46 21.71
CA GLY A 120 32.99 -14.68 20.48
C GLY A 120 31.72 -13.85 20.37
N ARG A 121 31.74 -12.86 19.48
CA ARG A 121 30.57 -12.00 19.25
C ARG A 121 29.47 -12.81 18.55
N PRO A 122 28.22 -12.78 19.06
CA PRO A 122 27.09 -13.39 18.38
C PRO A 122 26.98 -12.91 16.94
N TYR A 123 26.73 -13.83 16.02
CA TYR A 123 26.50 -13.48 14.63
C TYR A 123 25.10 -12.87 14.48
N ASN A 124 25.03 -11.67 13.94
CA ASN A 124 23.75 -11.06 13.60
C ASN A 124 23.27 -11.62 12.25
N TYR A 125 22.22 -12.44 12.27
CA TYR A 125 21.60 -13.00 11.07
C TYR A 125 20.74 -12.00 10.30
N LEU A 126 20.56 -10.78 10.81
CA LEU A 126 19.88 -9.71 10.09
C LEU A 126 20.82 -9.08 9.05
N ALA A 127 20.23 -8.61 7.95
CA ALA A 127 20.97 -7.85 6.96
C ALA A 127 21.63 -6.64 7.62
N SER A 128 22.88 -6.37 7.25
CA SER A 128 23.59 -5.18 7.71
C SER A 128 22.82 -3.93 7.29
N VAL A 129 22.84 -2.90 8.12
CA VAL A 129 22.23 -1.59 7.82
C VAL A 129 22.73 -1.06 6.47
N ASN A 130 24.02 -1.29 6.15
CA ASN A 130 24.59 -0.89 4.87
C ASN A 130 23.94 -1.63 3.68
N PHE A 131 23.65 -2.91 3.83
CA PHE A 131 22.98 -3.71 2.79
C PHE A 131 21.55 -3.21 2.56
N LEU A 132 20.80 -2.98 3.64
CA LEU A 132 19.44 -2.43 3.57
C LEU A 132 19.40 -1.02 2.95
N ASN A 133 20.41 -0.19 3.24
CA ASN A 133 20.52 1.15 2.65
C ASN A 133 20.83 1.08 1.15
N GLN A 134 21.72 0.19 0.71
CA GLN A 134 22.02 -0.02 -0.71
C GLN A 134 20.78 -0.49 -1.47
N GLU A 135 20.05 -1.48 -0.94
CA GLU A 135 18.82 -1.98 -1.55
C GLU A 135 17.76 -0.88 -1.69
N ARG A 136 17.64 -0.03 -0.67
CA ARG A 136 16.73 1.12 -0.70
C ARG A 136 17.15 2.17 -1.75
N GLU A 137 18.45 2.43 -1.87
CA GLU A 137 18.97 3.38 -2.85
C GLU A 137 18.75 2.87 -4.29
N GLU A 138 19.01 1.59 -4.54
CA GLU A 138 18.72 0.95 -5.83
C GLU A 138 17.22 1.02 -6.20
N TYR A 139 16.34 0.81 -5.22
CA TYR A 139 14.90 0.95 -5.41
C TYR A 139 14.50 2.38 -5.80
N LEU A 140 15.03 3.38 -5.09
CA LEU A 140 14.75 4.79 -5.37
C LEU A 140 15.25 5.21 -6.76
N VAL A 141 16.44 4.74 -7.16
CA VAL A 141 16.99 5.01 -8.50
C VAL A 141 16.10 4.40 -9.59
N LYS A 142 15.62 3.17 -9.41
CA LYS A 142 14.68 2.53 -10.35
C LYS A 142 13.37 3.31 -10.45
N GLU A 143 12.80 3.71 -9.32
CA GLU A 143 11.56 4.50 -9.29
C GLU A 143 11.71 5.85 -10.01
N GLU A 144 12.85 6.52 -9.85
CA GLU A 144 13.14 7.77 -10.54
C GLU A 144 13.32 7.58 -12.06
N GLN A 145 13.97 6.48 -12.48
CA GLN A 145 14.11 6.12 -13.89
C GLN A 145 12.75 5.83 -14.53
N GLU A 146 11.90 5.04 -13.86
CA GLU A 146 10.56 4.72 -14.33
C GLU A 146 9.69 5.97 -14.46
N ARG A 147 9.72 6.89 -13.48
CA ARG A 147 9.03 8.19 -13.60
C ARG A 147 9.52 9.00 -14.79
N LYS A 148 10.83 9.12 -14.98
CA LYS A 148 11.41 9.85 -16.11
C LYS A 148 11.04 9.24 -17.46
N GLU A 149 10.93 7.92 -17.54
CA GLU A 149 10.47 7.23 -18.76
C GLU A 149 8.98 7.44 -19.01
N GLN A 150 8.14 7.40 -17.97
CA GLN A 150 6.73 7.71 -18.07
C GLN A 150 6.47 9.15 -18.52
N ASP A 151 7.18 10.12 -17.93
CA ASP A 151 7.06 11.54 -18.30
C ASP A 151 7.46 11.75 -19.77
N LYS A 152 8.59 11.18 -20.22
CA LYS A 152 9.01 11.25 -21.63
C LYS A 152 7.98 10.62 -22.58
N ASN A 153 7.39 9.50 -22.20
CA ASN A 153 6.36 8.85 -23.02
C ASN A 153 5.06 9.66 -23.07
N GLN A 154 4.68 10.31 -21.96
CA GLN A 154 3.53 11.21 -21.94
C GLN A 154 3.78 12.46 -22.79
N ASP A 155 4.95 13.09 -22.66
CA ASP A 155 5.31 14.29 -23.45
C ASP A 155 5.31 13.99 -24.95
N THR A 156 5.92 12.88 -25.37
CA THR A 156 5.92 12.48 -26.79
C THR A 156 4.53 12.13 -27.33
N SER A 157 3.69 11.47 -26.51
CA SER A 157 2.30 11.20 -26.89
C SER A 157 1.48 12.49 -27.01
N ASN A 158 1.61 13.40 -26.05
CA ASN A 158 0.93 14.69 -26.03
C ASN A 158 1.36 15.55 -27.23
N GLU A 159 2.65 15.59 -27.55
CA GLU A 159 3.16 16.34 -28.70
C GLU A 159 2.64 15.77 -30.03
N ALA A 160 2.59 14.43 -30.17
CA ALA A 160 2.00 13.79 -31.34
C ALA A 160 0.49 14.08 -31.48
N GLU A 161 -0.24 14.15 -30.37
CA GLU A 161 -1.66 14.48 -30.35
C GLU A 161 -1.90 15.95 -30.70
N ILE A 162 -1.11 16.87 -30.14
CA ILE A 162 -1.16 18.31 -30.48
C ILE A 162 -0.89 18.52 -31.98
N VAL A 163 0.09 17.82 -32.56
CA VAL A 163 0.39 17.91 -34.00
C VAL A 163 -0.79 17.41 -34.83
N LYS A 164 -1.43 16.30 -34.45
CA LYS A 164 -2.62 15.78 -35.15
C LYS A 164 -3.80 16.76 -35.09
N VAL A 165 -4.07 17.32 -33.92
CA VAL A 165 -5.15 18.31 -33.74
C VAL A 165 -4.89 19.56 -34.57
N LYS A 166 -3.65 20.09 -34.58
CA LYS A 166 -3.27 21.23 -35.42
C LYS A 166 -3.49 20.93 -36.91
N GLN A 167 -3.09 19.76 -37.39
CA GLN A 167 -3.30 19.36 -38.79
C GLN A 167 -4.79 19.26 -39.16
N GLN A 168 -5.63 18.73 -38.27
CA GLN A 168 -7.07 18.65 -38.49
C GLN A 168 -7.72 20.04 -38.54
N LEU A 169 -7.36 20.93 -37.62
CA LEU A 169 -7.86 22.31 -37.60
C LEU A 169 -7.45 23.08 -38.87
N GLN A 170 -6.22 22.88 -39.35
CA GLN A 170 -5.74 23.51 -40.57
C GLN A 170 -6.54 23.04 -41.79
N LYS A 171 -6.78 21.72 -41.93
CA LYS A 171 -7.62 21.18 -43.01
C LYS A 171 -9.04 21.76 -42.99
N LEU A 172 -9.67 21.82 -41.81
CA LEU A 172 -11.02 22.38 -41.67
C LEU A 172 -11.06 23.87 -42.05
N ALA A 173 -10.03 24.64 -41.68
CA ALA A 173 -9.92 26.05 -42.03
C ALA A 173 -9.74 26.23 -43.55
N ASP A 174 -8.92 25.40 -44.19
CA ASP A 174 -8.70 25.41 -45.63
C ASP A 174 -9.98 25.06 -46.40
N GLU A 175 -10.71 24.04 -45.97
CA GLU A 175 -12.02 23.66 -46.54
C GLU A 175 -13.04 24.79 -46.42
N ARG A 176 -13.13 25.42 -45.24
CA ARG A 176 -14.02 26.57 -45.03
C ARG A 176 -13.64 27.76 -45.92
N LEU A 177 -12.36 28.03 -46.09
CA LEU A 177 -11.88 29.10 -46.95
C LEU A 177 -12.23 28.84 -48.42
N GLN A 178 -12.10 27.60 -48.89
CA GLN A 178 -12.51 27.20 -50.24
C GLN A 178 -14.01 27.40 -50.46
N PHE A 179 -14.83 27.00 -49.48
CA PHE A 179 -16.28 27.19 -49.55
C PHE A 179 -16.65 28.68 -49.64
N VAL A 180 -16.06 29.53 -48.80
CA VAL A 180 -16.30 30.98 -48.81
C VAL A 180 -15.88 31.60 -50.14
N LYS A 181 -14.73 31.21 -50.69
CA LYS A 181 -14.26 31.69 -52.01
C LYS A 181 -15.22 31.31 -53.13
N ALA A 182 -15.65 30.05 -53.19
CA ALA A 182 -16.60 29.59 -54.21
C ALA A 182 -17.95 30.31 -54.09
N HIS A 183 -18.41 30.58 -52.86
CA HIS A 183 -19.63 31.33 -52.63
C HIS A 183 -19.50 32.80 -53.07
N MET A 184 -18.37 33.46 -52.75
CA MET A 184 -18.08 34.82 -53.19
C MET A 184 -18.03 34.91 -54.72
N GLU A 185 -17.35 33.99 -55.40
CA GLU A 185 -17.28 33.94 -56.87
C GLU A 185 -18.67 33.75 -57.49
N SER A 186 -19.53 32.92 -56.87
CA SER A 186 -20.91 32.77 -57.32
C SER A 186 -21.76 34.03 -57.13
N LEU A 187 -21.49 34.84 -56.11
CA LEU A 187 -22.18 36.12 -55.87
C LEU A 187 -21.73 37.19 -56.86
N GLU A 188 -20.43 37.31 -57.10
CA GLU A 188 -19.88 38.24 -58.11
C GLU A 188 -20.43 37.91 -59.51
N GLY A 189 -20.49 36.63 -59.87
CA GLY A 189 -21.12 36.20 -61.13
C GLY A 189 -22.63 36.48 -61.20
N CYS A 190 -23.30 36.76 -60.07
CA CYS A 190 -24.69 37.18 -60.03
C CYS A 190 -24.87 38.67 -60.35
N ASP A 191 -23.92 39.51 -59.93
CA ASP A 191 -23.93 40.96 -60.18
C ASP A 191 -23.57 41.30 -61.64
N ASP A 192 -22.78 40.44 -62.31
CA ASP A 192 -22.37 40.61 -63.71
C ASP A 192 -23.43 40.20 -64.75
N LEU A 193 -24.59 39.67 -64.34
CA LEU A 193 -25.63 39.28 -65.30
C LEU A 193 -26.30 40.52 -65.90
N ASN A 194 -26.41 40.54 -67.23
CA ASN A 194 -27.25 41.53 -67.89
C ASN A 194 -28.73 41.33 -67.48
N MET A 195 -29.50 42.41 -67.45
CA MET A 195 -30.91 42.40 -66.99
C MET A 195 -31.75 41.27 -67.60
N ARG A 196 -31.52 40.93 -68.88
CA ARG A 196 -32.22 39.85 -69.57
C ARG A 196 -31.91 38.47 -68.98
N GLN A 197 -30.64 38.18 -68.68
CA GLN A 197 -30.22 36.90 -68.13
C GLN A 197 -30.65 36.75 -66.67
N PHE A 198 -30.57 37.82 -65.86
CA PHE A 198 -31.08 37.81 -64.49
C PHE A 198 -32.58 37.49 -64.45
N LEU A 199 -33.36 38.18 -65.28
CA LEU A 199 -34.79 37.92 -65.42
C LEU A 199 -35.06 36.48 -65.86
N MET A 200 -34.35 35.98 -66.89
CA MET A 200 -34.52 34.61 -67.39
C MET A 200 -34.17 33.52 -66.36
N LYS A 201 -33.16 33.75 -65.52
CA LYS A 201 -32.64 32.72 -64.61
C LYS A 201 -33.39 32.67 -63.29
N TYR A 202 -33.76 33.82 -62.72
CA TYR A 202 -34.32 33.88 -61.36
C TYR A 202 -35.81 34.23 -61.33
N ILE A 203 -36.24 35.19 -62.17
CA ILE A 203 -37.61 35.74 -62.10
C ILE A 203 -38.59 34.97 -62.99
N ILE A 204 -38.22 34.65 -64.24
CA ILE A 204 -39.11 33.99 -65.20
C ILE A 204 -39.59 32.62 -64.72
N PRO A 205 -38.73 31.70 -64.23
CA PRO A 205 -39.19 30.39 -63.77
C PRO A 205 -40.20 30.50 -62.62
N LEU A 206 -39.91 31.36 -61.64
CA LEU A 206 -40.78 31.62 -60.49
C LEU A 206 -42.14 32.19 -60.92
N LEU A 207 -42.12 33.17 -61.82
CA LEU A 207 -43.32 33.80 -62.35
C LEU A 207 -44.15 32.81 -63.19
N THR A 208 -43.52 31.99 -64.02
CA THR A 208 -44.22 31.00 -64.83
C THR A 208 -44.92 29.95 -63.98
N GLU A 209 -44.29 29.49 -62.90
CA GLU A 209 -44.90 28.54 -61.99
C GLU A 209 -46.06 29.17 -61.19
N GLY A 210 -45.87 30.40 -60.69
CA GLY A 210 -46.94 31.15 -60.03
C GLY A 210 -48.12 31.42 -60.95
N MET A 211 -47.89 31.77 -62.21
CA MET A 211 -48.95 31.98 -63.22
C MET A 211 -49.71 30.69 -63.53
N ILE A 212 -49.02 29.55 -63.62
CA ILE A 212 -49.66 28.24 -63.78
C ILE A 212 -50.57 27.95 -62.58
N GLU A 213 -50.13 28.30 -61.36
CA GLU A 213 -50.91 28.03 -60.15
C GLU A 213 -52.13 28.94 -60.01
N VAL A 214 -52.01 30.22 -60.37
CA VAL A 214 -53.14 31.14 -60.48
C VAL A 214 -54.16 30.60 -61.49
N TRP A 215 -53.71 30.09 -62.64
CA TRP A 215 -54.59 29.54 -63.67
C TRP A 215 -55.34 28.28 -63.19
N LYS A 216 -54.69 27.40 -62.41
CA LYS A 216 -55.36 26.21 -61.84
C LYS A 216 -56.41 26.56 -60.79
N VAL A 217 -56.14 27.54 -59.93
CA VAL A 217 -57.01 27.89 -58.79
C VAL A 217 -58.17 28.80 -59.21
N GLY A 218 -57.98 29.62 -60.26
CA GLY A 218 -58.99 30.56 -60.74
C GLY A 218 -59.49 31.55 -59.66
N PRO A 219 -58.59 32.23 -58.91
CA PRO A 219 -58.99 33.15 -57.86
C PRO A 219 -59.71 34.39 -58.42
N LEU A 220 -60.52 35.04 -57.58
CA LEU A 220 -61.29 36.23 -57.95
C LEU A 220 -60.40 37.42 -58.33
N ASP A 221 -59.24 37.56 -57.65
CA ASP A 221 -58.18 38.49 -58.02
C ASP A 221 -56.88 37.71 -58.33
N PRO A 222 -56.52 37.55 -59.62
CA PRO A 222 -55.35 36.78 -60.02
C PRO A 222 -54.02 37.48 -59.72
N VAL A 223 -53.99 38.81 -59.58
CA VAL A 223 -52.74 39.56 -59.36
C VAL A 223 -52.33 39.46 -57.90
N ASP A 224 -53.27 39.67 -56.99
CA ASP A 224 -52.99 39.62 -55.55
C ASP A 224 -52.61 38.21 -55.11
N TYR A 225 -53.29 37.19 -55.65
CA TYR A 225 -52.94 35.79 -55.41
C TYR A 225 -51.54 35.42 -55.92
N LEU A 226 -51.13 35.95 -57.08
CA LEU A 226 -49.78 35.75 -57.62
C LEU A 226 -48.72 36.42 -56.75
N ALA A 227 -48.99 37.62 -56.24
CA ALA A 227 -48.08 38.34 -55.35
C ALA A 227 -47.87 37.57 -54.03
N ASP A 228 -48.95 37.07 -53.42
CA ASP A 228 -48.91 36.22 -52.24
C ASP A 228 -48.13 34.92 -52.46
N TYR A 229 -48.30 34.30 -53.63
CA TYR A 229 -47.57 33.10 -54.03
C TYR A 229 -46.06 33.37 -54.15
N ILE A 230 -45.69 34.43 -54.86
CA ILE A 230 -44.28 34.84 -55.02
C ILE A 230 -43.67 35.17 -53.66
N PHE A 231 -44.38 35.90 -52.80
CA PHE A 231 -43.90 36.28 -51.48
C PHE A 231 -43.63 35.07 -50.60
N LYS A 232 -44.59 34.13 -50.51
CA LYS A 232 -44.42 32.85 -49.79
C LYS A 232 -43.26 32.03 -50.36
N LYS A 233 -43.08 32.05 -51.68
CA LYS A 233 -42.04 31.27 -52.36
C LYS A 233 -40.66 31.97 -52.36
N SER A 234 -40.58 33.25 -52.02
CA SER A 234 -39.30 33.96 -51.85
C SER A 234 -38.75 33.86 -50.42
N ASN A 235 -39.62 33.72 -49.42
CA ASN A 235 -39.24 33.67 -47.99
C ASN A 235 -38.87 32.27 -47.46
N TRP A 236 -38.84 31.23 -48.30
CA TRP A 236 -38.35 29.90 -47.89
C TRP A 236 -36.94 29.58 -48.41
N ALA A 237 -36.27 30.54 -49.04
CA ALA A 237 -34.87 30.44 -49.44
C ALA A 237 -33.94 31.09 -48.39
#